data_AF-A0A7W1YM53-F1
#
_entry.id   AF-A0A7W1YM53-F1
#
_cell.length_a   1.000
_cell.length_b   1.000
_cell.length_c   1.000
_cell.angle_alpha   90.00
_cell.angle_beta   90.00
_cell.angle_gamma   90.00
#
_symmetry.space_group_name_H-M   'P 1'
#
loop_
_entity.id
_entity.type
_entity.pdbx_description
1 polymer ?
#
loop_
_entity_poly.entity_id
_entity_poly.type
_entity_poly.pdbx_seq_one_letter_code
_entity_poly.pdbx_strand_id
1 'polypeptide(L)'
;MNIKCEVLATANTCEELLDPQKRKAEELHLLPPQQDLHNDWGPIFSDNTYDLRIDKKIGMEQYELHLLHKLQPRGLIDRLRQR
;
A
#
# COMPACT_ATOMS: atom_id res chain seq x y z
N MET A 1 18.56 1.75 3.64
CA MET A 1 17.53 2.12 2.65
C MET A 1 16.24 2.30 3.44
N ASN A 2 15.81 3.54 3.71
CA ASN A 2 14.69 3.81 4.63
C ASN A 2 13.35 3.76 3.88
N ILE A 3 12.76 2.58 3.75
CA ILE A 3 11.34 2.47 3.39
C ILE A 3 10.55 2.99 4.59
N LYS A 4 9.84 4.11 4.44
CA LYS A 4 8.94 4.61 5.49
C LYS A 4 7.65 3.79 5.40
N CYS A 5 7.26 3.15 6.50
CA CYS A 5 5.97 2.49 6.63
C CYS A 5 5.11 3.28 7.63
N GLU A 6 3.86 3.51 7.30
CA GLU A 6 2.89 4.22 8.14
C GLU A 6 1.66 3.33 8.37
N VAL A 7 1.30 3.14 9.64
CA VAL A 7 0.06 2.43 10.01
C VAL A 7 -1.06 3.47 10.06
N LEU A 8 -2.04 3.31 9.18
CA LEU A 8 -3.15 4.25 9.01
C LEU A 8 -4.36 3.89 9.86
N ALA A 9 -4.62 2.59 10.04
CA ALA A 9 -5.74 2.08 10.81
C ALA A 9 -5.45 0.67 11.32
N THR A 10 -6.16 0.25 12.36
CA THR A 10 -6.11 -1.11 12.88
C THR A 10 -7.52 -1.61 13.17
N ALA A 11 -7.79 -2.89 12.94
CA ALA A 11 -9.10 -3.50 13.14
C ALA A 11 -8.98 -4.95 13.61
N ASN A 12 -10.08 -5.56 14.05
CA ASN A 12 -10.10 -6.98 14.43
C ASN A 12 -10.51 -7.89 13.25
N THR A 13 -11.06 -7.29 12.18
CA THR A 13 -11.42 -7.99 10.94
C THR A 13 -10.83 -7.27 9.73
N CYS A 14 -10.70 -7.98 8.60
CA CYS A 14 -10.17 -7.38 7.37
C CYS A 14 -11.21 -6.44 6.73
N GLU A 15 -12.48 -6.77 6.87
CA GLU A 15 -13.63 -6.07 6.30
C GLU A 15 -13.73 -4.64 6.84
N GLU A 16 -13.44 -4.45 8.14
CA GLU A 16 -13.37 -3.14 8.78
C GLU A 16 -12.30 -2.21 8.17
N LEU A 17 -11.29 -2.77 7.49
CA LEU A 17 -10.23 -2.00 6.86
C LEU A 17 -10.46 -1.73 5.37
N LEU A 18 -11.46 -2.36 4.73
CA LEU A 18 -11.72 -2.17 3.30
C LEU A 18 -12.16 -0.74 2.98
N ASP A 19 -13.07 -0.18 3.79
CA ASP A 19 -13.55 1.20 3.64
C ASP A 19 -12.43 2.25 3.83
N PRO A 20 -11.64 2.23 4.93
CA PRO A 20 -10.54 3.17 5.08
C PRO A 20 -9.43 2.96 4.04
N GLN A 21 -9.20 1.72 3.60
CA GLN A 21 -8.26 1.44 2.52
C GLN A 21 -8.73 2.09 1.21
N LYS A 22 -10.00 1.90 0.82
CA LYS A 22 -10.54 2.50 -0.40
C LYS A 22 -10.49 4.03 -0.35
N ARG A 23 -10.88 4.62 0.78
CA ARG A 23 -10.81 6.08 0.99
C ARG A 23 -9.38 6.60 0.82
N LYS A 24 -8.39 5.90 1.40
CA LYS A 24 -6.99 6.27 1.25
C LYS A 24 -6.49 6.08 -0.18
N ALA A 25 -6.91 5.03 -0.87
CA ALA A 25 -6.59 4.81 -2.27
C ALA A 25 -7.15 5.92 -3.16
N GLU A 26 -8.36 6.42 -2.88
CA GLU A 26 -8.96 7.58 -3.56
C GLU A 26 -8.17 8.87 -3.28
N GLU A 27 -7.83 9.14 -2.02
CA GLU A 27 -7.03 10.30 -1.61
C GLU A 27 -5.65 10.34 -2.29
N LEU A 28 -5.03 9.17 -2.45
CA LEU A 28 -3.71 9.03 -3.07
C LEU A 28 -3.77 8.79 -4.58
N HIS A 29 -4.96 8.79 -5.18
CA HIS A 29 -5.19 8.48 -6.59
C HIS A 29 -4.57 7.14 -7.04
N LEU A 30 -4.58 6.14 -6.16
CA LEU A 30 -3.98 4.82 -6.38
C LEU A 30 -4.91 3.82 -7.10
N LEU A 31 -6.17 4.18 -7.37
CA LEU A 31 -7.15 3.30 -8.01
C LEU A 31 -6.80 3.07 -9.49
N PRO A 32 -6.29 1.89 -9.90
CA PRO A 32 -6.10 1.58 -11.31
C PRO A 32 -7.39 0.94 -11.87
N PRO A 33 -7.63 1.02 -13.19
CA PRO A 33 -8.82 0.43 -13.81
C PRO A 33 -8.83 -1.11 -13.78
N GLN A 34 -7.69 -1.77 -13.55
CA GLN A 34 -7.56 -3.22 -13.51
C GLN A 34 -6.49 -3.61 -12.48
N GLN A 35 -6.92 -3.98 -11.29
CA GLN A 35 -6.05 -4.58 -10.29
C GLN A 35 -6.63 -5.90 -9.85
N ASP A 36 -5.77 -6.91 -9.74
CA ASP A 36 -6.16 -8.23 -9.31
C ASP A 36 -6.48 -8.15 -7.80
N LEU A 37 -7.76 -8.31 -7.47
CA LEU A 37 -8.29 -8.17 -6.11
C LEU A 37 -8.23 -9.48 -5.32
N HIS A 38 -7.61 -10.53 -5.87
CA HIS A 38 -7.50 -11.82 -5.22
C HIS A 38 -6.37 -11.81 -4.19
N ASN A 39 -6.71 -11.40 -2.98
CA ASN A 39 -5.87 -11.56 -1.81
C ASN A 39 -6.79 -11.85 -0.62
N ASP A 40 -6.43 -12.86 0.17
CA ASP A 40 -7.19 -13.30 1.36
C ASP A 40 -7.34 -12.18 2.41
N TRP A 41 -6.56 -11.11 2.26
CA TRP A 41 -6.53 -9.93 3.13
C TRP A 41 -6.99 -8.65 2.43
N GLY A 42 -7.70 -8.76 1.29
CA GLY A 42 -8.27 -7.62 0.55
C GLY A 42 -7.36 -6.99 -0.51
N PRO A 43 -7.86 -5.98 -1.25
CA PRO A 43 -7.15 -5.34 -2.35
C PRO A 43 -5.76 -4.83 -1.93
N ILE A 44 -4.81 -4.79 -2.85
CA ILE A 44 -3.55 -4.06 -2.64
C ILE A 44 -3.52 -2.94 -3.67
N PHE A 45 -3.51 -1.68 -3.23
CA PHE A 45 -3.39 -0.53 -4.14
C PHE A 45 -1.94 -0.09 -4.21
N SER A 46 -1.39 0.06 -5.42
CA SER A 46 0.05 0.25 -5.61
C SER A 46 0.33 1.15 -6.80
N ASP A 47 1.24 2.10 -6.64
CA ASP A 47 1.81 2.90 -7.73
C ASP A 47 3.34 2.97 -7.63
N ASN A 48 3.99 3.88 -8.34
CA ASN A 48 5.45 4.05 -8.29
C ASN A 48 5.94 4.69 -6.97
N THR A 49 5.03 5.17 -6.13
CA THR A 49 5.34 6.02 -4.96
C THR A 49 4.90 5.36 -3.65
N TYR A 50 3.82 4.59 -3.69
CA TYR A 50 3.12 4.06 -2.54
C TYR A 50 2.69 2.61 -2.78
N ASP A 51 2.70 1.82 -1.71
CA ASP A 51 1.88 0.62 -1.58
C ASP A 51 0.92 0.80 -0.41
N LEU A 52 -0.35 0.50 -0.63
CA LEU A 52 -1.40 0.52 0.36
C LEU A 52 -1.97 -0.90 0.48
N ARG A 53 -1.79 -1.52 1.65
CA ARG A 53 -2.15 -2.92 1.88
C ARG A 53 -2.64 -3.16 3.30
N ILE A 54 -3.41 -4.23 3.47
CA ILE A 54 -3.82 -4.71 4.79
C ILE A 54 -2.94 -5.90 5.15
N ASP A 55 -2.34 -5.86 6.33
CA ASP A 55 -1.50 -6.93 6.87
C ASP A 55 -2.12 -7.46 8.17
N LYS A 56 -2.10 -8.79 8.36
CA LYS A 56 -2.46 -9.40 9.65
C LYS A 56 -1.25 -9.39 10.58
N LYS A 57 -1.45 -8.90 11.81
CA LYS A 57 -0.42 -8.87 12.83
C LYS A 57 -0.14 -10.27 13.36
N ILE A 58 1.11 -10.72 13.27
CA ILE A 58 1.51 -12.05 13.75
C ILE A 58 1.30 -12.14 15.25
N GLY A 59 0.59 -13.18 15.69
CA GLY A 59 0.32 -13.46 17.10
C GLY A 59 -0.83 -12.65 17.71
N MET A 60 -1.57 -11.88 16.90
CA MET A 60 -2.77 -11.14 17.33
C MET A 60 -3.92 -11.38 16.33
N GLU A 61 -5.16 -11.35 16.81
CA GLU A 61 -6.35 -11.27 15.95
C GLU A 61 -6.60 -9.82 15.52
N GLN A 62 -5.57 -9.19 14.97
CA GLN A 62 -5.59 -7.79 14.58
C GLN A 62 -5.04 -7.62 13.17
N TYR A 63 -5.67 -6.74 12.42
CA TYR A 63 -5.30 -6.31 11.09
C TYR A 63 -4.85 -4.87 11.14
N GLU A 64 -3.92 -4.50 10.27
CA GLU A 64 -3.38 -3.16 10.17
C GLU A 64 -3.41 -2.72 8.69
N LEU A 65 -3.85 -1.49 8.44
CA LEU A 65 -3.73 -0.85 7.14
C LEU A 65 -2.40 -0.11 7.06
N HIS A 66 -1.53 -0.52 6.14
CA HIS A 66 -0.18 0.01 5.97
C HIS A 66 -0.08 0.83 4.70
N LEU A 67 0.56 2.00 4.79
CA LEU A 67 1.03 2.81 3.67
C LEU A 67 2.55 2.78 3.63
N LEU A 68 3.11 2.11 2.63
CA LEU A 68 4.54 2.04 2.40
C LEU A 68 4.93 3.10 1.38
N HIS A 69 5.91 3.91 1.74
CA HIS A 69 6.51 4.88 0.84
C HIS A 69 7.67 4.23 0.07
N LYS A 70 7.49 4.03 -1.23
CA LYS A 70 8.55 3.54 -2.11
C LYS A 70 9.59 4.64 -2.28
N LEU A 71 10.82 4.36 -1.86
CA LEU A 71 11.96 5.19 -2.25
C LEU A 71 12.16 5.01 -3.76
N GLN A 72 11.79 6.02 -4.54
CA GLN A 72 12.24 6.06 -5.93
C GLN A 72 13.77 6.07 -5.95
N PRO A 73 14.44 5.16 -6.66
CA PRO A 73 15.86 5.31 -6.91
C PRO A 73 16.05 6.52 -7.84
N ARG A 74 16.17 7.71 -7.24
CA ARG A 74 16.42 9.02 -7.89
C ARG A 74 17.77 9.09 -8.65
N GLY A 75 18.34 7.97 -9.10
CA GLY A 75 19.69 7.97 -9.67
C GLY A 75 20.00 6.92 -10.74
N LEU A 76 19.07 6.02 -11.08
CA LEU A 76 19.33 4.99 -12.10
C LEU A 76 18.70 5.31 -13.46
N ILE A 77 17.51 5.93 -13.48
CA ILE A 77 16.83 6.26 -14.74
C ILE A 77 17.44 7.50 -15.40
N ASP A 78 17.85 8.51 -14.63
CA ASP A 78 18.49 9.71 -15.18
C ASP A 78 19.87 9.42 -15.82
N ARG A 79 20.60 8.39 -15.36
CA ARG A 79 21.87 7.98 -15.99
C ARG A 79 21.68 7.23 -17.32
N LEU A 80 20.51 6.66 -17.58
CA LEU A 80 20.24 5.94 -18.82
C LEU A 80 19.74 6.86 -19.95
N ARG A 81 19.28 8.08 -19.64
CA ARG A 81 18.89 9.09 -20.64
C ARG A 81 20.04 10.00 -21.11
N GLN A 82 21.21 9.94 -20.46
CA GLN A 82 22.40 10.72 -20.86
C GLN A 82 23.39 9.94 -21.73
N ARG A 83 22.95 8.90 -22.45
CA ARG A 83 23.77 8.20 -23.44
C ARG A 83 23.16 8.30 -24.83
#